data_AF-A0A537ELH4-F1
#
_entry.id   AF-A0A537ELH4-F1
#
_cell.length_a   1.000
_cell.length_b   1.000
_cell.length_c   1.000
_cell.angle_alpha   90.00
_cell.angle_beta   90.00
_cell.angle_gamma   90.00
#
_symmetry.space_group_name_H-M   'P 1'
#
loop_
_entity.id
_entity.type
_entity.pdbx_description
1 polymer ?
#
loop_
_entity_poly.entity_id
_entity_poly.type
_entity_poly.pdbx_seq_one_letter_code
_entity_poly.pdbx_strand_id
1 'polypeptide(L)'
;MLWLERAYSRLGLPFWLGAVITSLAIPFALEELDSYLANLDLVPTVVNSVIILVLFFYLQWGARFACRKMERLQEYAGSLASEDVSKVLKSLYSGRAVLVIWLLVAAILLPTSFEGGVSLTAIAKAHVVPATYSYLIFAFFLWVYGYSMLSIYRMGKLPLNLKSFAEDKTLGLKPFGAASLRLTALYEVPLVLLTIPDVADNRLVVVAQDVSLMLLGLALFLLPLLSLRNKLVQVKTRELGWISPLYVRIVQKMKSENNPQIDEKLARDLGVIDKIQRDIHQIRTWPFDAGIIARLLSLTILPVTLTVLARLLIILTLHV
;
A
#
# COMPACT_ATOMS: atom_id res chain seq x y z
N MET A 1 17.51 6.27 5.22
CA MET A 1 18.27 5.01 5.33
C MET A 1 17.63 4.09 6.37
N LEU A 2 17.26 2.87 5.95
CA LEU A 2 16.59 1.88 6.80
C LEU A 2 17.47 1.46 7.99
N TRP A 3 16.89 0.99 9.10
CA TRP A 3 17.71 0.48 10.22
C TRP A 3 18.50 -0.78 9.79
N LEU A 4 17.87 -1.69 9.04
CA LEU A 4 18.54 -2.89 8.50
C LEU A 4 19.69 -2.50 7.57
N GLU A 5 19.49 -1.52 6.69
CA GLU A 5 20.57 -0.98 5.85
C GLU A 5 21.70 -0.35 6.68
N ARG A 6 21.37 0.37 7.76
CA ARG A 6 22.36 0.91 8.69
C ARG A 6 23.11 -0.20 9.44
N ALA A 7 22.45 -1.31 9.74
CA ALA A 7 23.08 -2.48 10.34
C ALA A 7 24.04 -3.16 9.35
N TYR A 8 23.61 -3.35 8.09
CA TYR A 8 24.45 -3.93 7.03
C TYR A 8 25.65 -3.05 6.72
N SER A 9 25.45 -1.73 6.63
CA SER A 9 26.54 -0.79 6.35
C SER A 9 27.56 -0.73 7.48
N ARG A 10 27.14 -0.85 8.75
CA ARG A 10 28.05 -0.98 9.91
C ARG A 10 28.89 -2.25 9.86
N LEU A 11 28.35 -3.31 9.28
CA LEU A 11 29.04 -4.59 9.07
C LEU A 11 29.85 -4.61 7.75
N GLY A 12 29.88 -3.51 6.99
CA GLY A 12 30.56 -3.43 5.69
C GLY A 12 29.91 -4.24 4.58
N LEU A 13 28.67 -4.71 4.77
CA LEU A 13 27.99 -5.59 3.83
C LEU A 13 27.13 -4.80 2.82
N PRO A 14 27.16 -5.15 1.52
CA PRO A 14 26.20 -4.61 0.57
C PRO A 14 24.79 -5.13 0.90
N PHE A 15 23.76 -4.34 0.56
CA PHE A 15 22.37 -4.65 0.94
C PHE A 15 21.91 -6.05 0.52
N TRP A 16 22.25 -6.50 -0.69
CA TRP A 16 21.83 -7.81 -1.18
C TRP A 16 22.40 -8.94 -0.32
N LEU A 17 23.66 -8.82 0.10
CA LEU A 17 24.34 -9.82 0.92
C LEU A 17 23.79 -9.81 2.35
N GLY A 18 23.58 -8.62 2.92
CA GLY A 18 22.93 -8.48 4.23
C GLY A 18 21.50 -9.03 4.25
N ALA A 19 20.72 -8.77 3.19
CA ALA A 19 19.37 -9.29 3.02
C ALA A 19 19.35 -10.81 2.86
N VAL A 20 20.30 -11.40 2.10
CA VAL A 20 20.43 -12.86 2.01
C VAL A 20 20.80 -13.46 3.36
N ILE A 21 21.78 -12.89 4.07
CA ILE A 21 22.21 -13.42 5.38
C ILE A 21 21.04 -13.39 6.38
N THR A 22 20.32 -12.27 6.46
CA THR A 22 19.19 -12.12 7.39
C THR A 22 17.95 -12.90 6.97
N SER A 23 17.69 -13.06 5.68
CA SER A 23 16.56 -13.84 5.20
C SER A 23 16.83 -15.34 5.15
N LEU A 24 18.10 -15.77 5.10
CA LEU A 24 18.48 -17.16 4.85
C LEU A 24 19.36 -17.77 5.94
N ALA A 25 20.54 -17.20 6.19
CA ALA A 25 21.47 -17.77 7.15
C ALA A 25 20.94 -17.71 8.59
N ILE A 26 20.28 -16.60 8.97
CA ILE A 26 19.74 -16.45 10.33
C ILE A 26 18.55 -17.37 10.59
N PRO A 27 17.48 -17.41 9.76
CA PRO A 27 16.37 -18.33 9.99
C PRO A 27 16.82 -19.79 10.01
N PHE A 28 17.70 -20.19 9.07
CA PHE A 28 18.23 -21.54 9.02
C PHE A 28 19.03 -21.89 10.29
N ALA A 29 19.93 -21.01 10.74
CA ALA A 29 20.69 -21.23 11.96
C ALA A 29 19.78 -21.28 13.21
N LEU A 30 18.71 -20.48 13.25
CA LEU A 30 17.73 -20.52 14.33
C LEU A 30 16.92 -21.81 14.31
N GLU A 31 16.55 -22.33 13.13
CA GLU A 31 15.83 -23.58 12.95
C GLU A 31 16.69 -24.80 13.36
N GLU A 32 17.97 -24.80 12.99
CA GLU A 32 18.96 -25.79 13.43
C GLU A 32 19.19 -25.75 14.95
N LEU A 33 19.34 -24.55 15.52
CA LEU A 33 19.53 -24.38 16.96
C LEU A 33 18.30 -24.88 17.74
N ASP A 34 17.10 -24.54 17.28
CA ASP A 34 15.84 -24.94 17.91
C ASP A 34 15.63 -26.46 17.82
N SER A 35 15.95 -27.07 16.67
CA SER A 35 15.90 -28.52 16.46
C SER A 35 16.91 -29.27 17.35
N TYR A 36 18.13 -28.74 17.48
CA TYR A 36 19.16 -29.28 18.37
C TYR A 36 18.74 -29.20 19.84
N LEU A 37 18.14 -28.09 20.27
CA LEU A 37 17.66 -27.92 21.65
C LEU A 37 16.44 -28.80 21.97
N ALA A 38 15.64 -29.16 20.96
CA ALA A 38 14.41 -29.94 21.13
C ALA A 38 14.58 -31.47 21.08
N ASN A 39 15.78 -32.01 20.78
CA ASN A 39 16.04 -33.45 20.60
C ASN A 39 15.05 -34.14 19.63
N LEU A 40 14.67 -33.46 18.54
CA LEU A 40 13.78 -34.00 17.51
C LEU A 40 14.60 -34.49 16.31
N ASP A 41 14.18 -35.62 15.72
CA ASP A 41 14.75 -36.09 14.45
C ASP A 41 14.54 -35.03 13.36
N LEU A 42 15.64 -34.64 12.71
CA LEU A 42 15.68 -33.73 11.56
C LEU A 42 14.89 -34.34 10.39
N VAL A 43 13.58 -34.11 10.33
CA VAL A 43 12.85 -34.25 9.06
C VAL A 43 13.16 -32.99 8.26
N PRO A 44 13.82 -33.08 7.09
CA PRO A 44 14.18 -31.92 6.31
C PRO A 44 12.92 -31.38 5.61
N THR A 45 12.27 -30.39 6.20
CA THR A 45 11.24 -29.54 5.54
C THR A 45 11.85 -28.56 4.53
N VAL A 46 12.92 -28.96 3.83
CA VAL A 46 13.77 -28.12 2.96
C VAL A 46 12.99 -27.48 1.80
N VAL A 47 11.89 -28.09 1.36
CA VAL A 47 11.07 -27.58 0.24
C VAL A 47 10.15 -26.43 0.68
N ASN A 48 9.62 -26.45 1.91
CA ASN A 48 8.82 -25.33 2.43
C ASN A 48 9.70 -24.12 2.80
N SER A 49 10.98 -24.38 3.11
CA SER A 49 11.96 -23.33 3.45
C SER A 49 12.21 -22.37 2.28
N VAL A 50 12.33 -22.83 1.02
CA VAL A 50 12.70 -21.94 -0.11
C VAL A 50 11.68 -20.83 -0.38
N ILE A 51 10.38 -21.12 -0.28
CA ILE A 51 9.32 -20.12 -0.49
C ILE A 51 9.38 -19.06 0.61
N ILE A 52 9.54 -19.48 1.86
CA ILE A 52 9.67 -18.60 3.02
C ILE A 52 10.92 -17.72 2.91
N LEU A 53 12.03 -18.29 2.45
CA LEU A 53 13.29 -17.58 2.21
C LEU A 53 13.16 -16.50 1.13
N VAL A 54 12.53 -16.83 -0.01
CA VAL A 54 12.22 -15.88 -1.09
C VAL A 54 11.29 -14.78 -0.59
N LEU A 55 10.30 -15.14 0.23
CA LEU A 55 9.36 -14.21 0.84
C LEU A 55 10.07 -13.21 1.75
N PHE A 56 10.96 -13.65 2.65
CA PHE A 56 11.69 -12.73 3.53
C PHE A 56 12.61 -11.80 2.75
N PHE A 57 13.29 -12.32 1.72
CA PHE A 57 14.04 -11.47 0.80
C PHE A 57 13.12 -10.44 0.13
N TYR A 58 11.96 -10.86 -0.36
CA TYR A 58 10.96 -9.98 -0.96
C TYR A 58 10.47 -8.90 0.01
N LEU A 59 10.20 -9.23 1.27
CA LEU A 59 9.75 -8.27 2.28
C LEU A 59 10.82 -7.20 2.57
N GLN A 60 12.10 -7.60 2.70
CA GLN A 60 13.19 -6.66 2.89
C GLN A 60 13.43 -5.78 1.66
N TRP A 61 13.44 -6.40 0.47
CA TRP A 61 13.56 -5.69 -0.79
C TRP A 61 12.39 -4.73 -0.99
N GLY A 62 11.18 -5.17 -0.68
CA GLY A 62 9.95 -4.39 -0.75
C GLY A 62 9.99 -3.19 0.20
N ALA A 63 10.45 -3.38 1.42
CA ALA A 63 10.66 -2.27 2.36
C ALA A 63 11.65 -1.23 1.81
N ARG A 64 12.78 -1.68 1.23
CA ARG A 64 13.75 -0.79 0.57
C ARG A 64 13.16 -0.07 -0.64
N PHE A 65 12.42 -0.79 -1.47
CA PHE A 65 11.72 -0.22 -2.61
C PHE A 65 10.73 0.87 -2.16
N ALA A 66 9.94 0.59 -1.12
CA ALA A 66 8.97 1.52 -0.56
C ALA A 66 9.65 2.79 -0.03
N CYS A 67 10.73 2.67 0.73
CA CYS A 67 11.47 3.82 1.23
C CYS A 67 12.02 4.70 0.11
N ARG A 68 12.69 4.11 -0.89
CA ARG A 68 13.21 4.87 -2.04
C ARG A 68 12.11 5.54 -2.84
N LYS A 69 10.96 4.86 -2.97
CA LYS A 69 9.79 5.42 -3.66
C LYS A 69 9.22 6.61 -2.87
N MET A 70 9.19 6.51 -1.54
CA MET A 70 8.77 7.59 -0.66
C MET A 70 9.73 8.78 -0.70
N GLU A 71 11.04 8.57 -0.70
CA GLU A 71 12.04 9.65 -0.83
C GLU A 71 11.81 10.47 -2.10
N ARG A 72 11.68 9.81 -3.25
CA ARG A 72 11.34 10.49 -4.52
C ARG A 72 9.99 11.21 -4.49
N LEU A 73 9.02 10.64 -3.79
CA LEU A 73 7.68 11.24 -3.67
C LEU A 73 7.71 12.46 -2.75
N GLN A 74 8.55 12.46 -1.72
CA GLN A 74 8.79 13.60 -0.84
C GLN A 74 9.51 14.72 -1.57
N GLU A 75 10.53 14.42 -2.37
CA GLU A 75 11.19 15.39 -3.25
C GLU A 75 10.20 16.02 -4.23
N TYR A 76 9.36 15.20 -4.87
CA TYR A 76 8.30 15.68 -5.76
C TYR A 76 7.26 16.55 -5.01
N ALA A 77 6.85 16.14 -3.82
CA ALA A 77 5.94 16.93 -2.98
C ALA A 77 6.58 18.26 -2.58
N GLY A 78 7.88 18.28 -2.28
CA GLY A 78 8.64 19.49 -1.98
C GLY A 78 8.70 20.47 -3.14
N SER A 79 8.75 19.97 -4.39
CA SER A 79 8.66 20.83 -5.58
C SER A 79 7.27 21.48 -5.77
N LEU A 80 6.23 20.92 -5.17
CA LEU A 80 4.85 21.39 -5.25
C LEU A 80 4.41 22.17 -4.01
N ALA A 81 4.99 21.93 -2.84
CA ALA A 81 4.59 22.57 -1.59
C ALA A 81 5.26 23.93 -1.41
N SER A 82 4.52 24.91 -0.88
CA SER A 82 5.12 26.17 -0.39
C SER A 82 5.80 26.00 0.97
N GLU A 83 5.42 24.97 1.73
CA GLU A 83 5.95 24.65 3.05
C GLU A 83 6.98 23.52 2.99
N ASP A 84 7.90 23.54 3.95
CA ASP A 84 8.94 22.53 4.10
C ASP A 84 8.33 21.17 4.51
N VAL A 85 8.13 20.31 3.51
CA VAL A 85 7.54 18.96 3.63
C VAL A 85 8.27 18.11 4.67
N SER A 86 9.56 18.36 4.88
CA SER A 86 10.41 17.63 5.84
C SER A 86 9.96 17.82 7.29
N LYS A 87 9.37 18.98 7.63
CA LYS A 87 8.91 19.27 9.00
C LYS A 87 7.65 18.48 9.37
N VAL A 88 6.80 18.21 8.39
CA VAL A 88 5.52 17.48 8.58
C VAL A 88 5.74 15.96 8.52
N LEU A 89 6.74 15.52 7.78
CA LEU A 89 7.10 14.11 7.65
C LEU A 89 8.28 13.77 8.55
N LYS A 90 7.97 13.31 9.78
CA LYS A 90 8.98 12.73 10.66
C LYS A 90 9.69 11.55 9.96
N SER A 91 10.92 11.30 10.38
CA SER A 91 11.72 10.18 9.87
C SER A 91 10.96 8.85 9.97
N LEU A 92 10.78 8.18 8.82
CA LEU A 92 10.24 6.82 8.63
C LEU A 92 10.89 5.77 9.57
N TYR A 93 12.10 6.07 10.06
CA TYR A 93 13.06 5.09 10.55
C TYR A 93 13.10 4.93 12.08
N SER A 94 11.97 5.17 12.76
CA SER A 94 11.81 4.95 14.20
C SER A 94 11.85 3.45 14.51
N GLY A 95 12.95 2.97 15.09
CA GLY A 95 13.08 1.56 15.52
C GLY A 95 12.08 1.17 16.62
N ARG A 96 11.65 2.13 17.46
CA ARG A 96 10.67 1.88 18.53
C ARG A 96 9.30 1.46 18.01
N ALA A 97 8.87 2.04 16.89
CA ALA A 97 7.57 1.71 16.30
C ALA A 97 7.56 0.30 15.69
N VAL A 98 8.69 -0.14 15.14
CA VAL A 98 8.83 -1.52 14.66
C VAL A 98 8.68 -2.51 15.80
N LEU A 99 9.28 -2.24 16.97
CA LEU A 99 9.15 -3.13 18.13
C LEU A 99 7.70 -3.27 18.59
N VAL A 100 6.95 -2.16 18.64
CA VAL A 100 5.52 -2.20 18.99
C VAL A 100 4.73 -3.03 17.98
N ILE A 101 4.97 -2.84 16.69
CA ILE A 101 4.29 -3.60 15.64
C ILE A 101 4.70 -5.07 15.68
N TRP A 102 5.96 -5.36 15.96
CA TRP A 102 6.45 -6.73 16.10
C TRP A 102 5.77 -7.46 17.25
N LEU A 103 5.61 -6.81 18.41
CA LEU A 103 4.87 -7.39 19.53
C LEU A 103 3.39 -7.62 19.17
N LEU A 104 2.76 -6.70 18.45
CA LEU A 104 1.38 -6.87 17.98
C LEU A 104 1.24 -8.01 16.97
N VAL A 105 2.13 -8.06 15.99
CA VAL A 105 2.18 -9.14 14.98
C VAL A 105 2.41 -10.47 15.67
N ALA A 106 3.39 -10.57 16.58
CA ALA A 106 3.64 -11.80 17.33
C ALA A 106 2.42 -12.21 18.16
N ALA A 107 1.75 -11.28 18.85
CA ALA A 107 0.56 -11.59 19.65
C ALA A 107 -0.62 -12.09 18.80
N ILE A 108 -0.74 -11.64 17.55
CA ILE A 108 -1.80 -12.05 16.62
C ILE A 108 -1.45 -13.37 15.93
N LEU A 109 -0.22 -13.52 15.45
CA LEU A 109 0.19 -14.64 14.60
C LEU A 109 0.59 -15.88 15.42
N LEU A 110 1.24 -15.71 16.58
CA LEU A 110 1.69 -16.86 17.40
C LEU A 110 0.56 -17.83 17.76
N PRO A 111 -0.66 -17.41 18.18
CA PRO A 111 -1.75 -18.33 18.48
C PRO A 111 -2.14 -19.26 17.33
N THR A 112 -2.03 -18.79 16.08
CA THR A 112 -2.35 -19.59 14.89
C THR A 112 -1.34 -20.69 14.60
N SER A 113 -0.14 -20.62 15.20
CA SER A 113 0.85 -21.70 15.15
C SER A 113 0.48 -22.89 16.06
N PHE A 114 -0.56 -22.75 16.90
CA PHE A 114 -0.98 -23.75 17.90
C PHE A 114 -2.42 -24.24 17.68
N GLU A 115 -2.81 -24.52 16.43
CA GLU A 115 -4.09 -25.18 16.09
C GLU A 115 -4.15 -26.58 16.73
N GLY A 116 -4.55 -26.66 18.01
CA GLY A 116 -4.57 -27.92 18.79
C GLY A 116 -4.45 -27.76 20.31
N GLY A 117 -4.14 -26.55 20.81
CA GLY A 117 -4.02 -26.25 22.24
C GLY A 117 -2.59 -25.90 22.67
N VAL A 118 -2.47 -25.25 23.83
CA VAL A 118 -1.18 -24.71 24.33
C VAL A 118 -0.64 -25.62 25.43
N SER A 119 0.27 -26.53 25.08
CA SER A 119 1.10 -27.24 26.06
C SER A 119 2.53 -26.69 26.04
N LEU A 120 3.24 -26.76 27.17
CA LEU A 120 4.66 -26.35 27.25
C LEU A 120 5.55 -27.11 26.26
N THR A 121 5.22 -28.37 25.98
CA THR A 121 5.89 -29.18 24.96
C THR A 121 5.51 -28.78 23.55
N ALA A 122 4.26 -28.33 23.29
CA ALA A 122 3.88 -27.77 21.99
C ALA A 122 4.61 -26.44 21.72
N ILE A 123 4.78 -25.58 22.72
CA ILE A 123 5.58 -24.34 22.61
C ILE A 123 7.04 -24.67 22.29
N ALA A 124 7.64 -25.66 22.97
CA ALA A 124 9.00 -26.10 22.68
C ALA A 124 9.16 -26.77 21.30
N LYS A 125 8.09 -27.36 20.75
CA LYS A 125 8.06 -27.96 19.40
C LYS A 125 7.68 -26.98 18.28
N ALA A 126 7.20 -25.78 18.61
CA ALA A 126 6.56 -24.88 17.65
C ALA A 126 7.51 -23.88 16.96
N HIS A 127 8.83 -24.09 17.02
CA HIS A 127 9.79 -23.21 16.34
C HIS A 127 9.58 -21.72 16.65
N VAL A 128 9.32 -21.43 17.93
CA VAL A 128 8.91 -20.10 18.41
C VAL A 128 9.97 -19.05 18.10
N VAL A 129 11.25 -19.39 18.23
CA VAL A 129 12.36 -18.46 17.98
C VAL A 129 12.46 -18.12 16.48
N PRO A 130 12.55 -19.08 15.54
CA PRO A 130 12.45 -18.82 14.10
C PRO A 130 11.18 -18.05 13.69
N ALA A 131 10.02 -18.43 14.22
CA ALA A 131 8.74 -17.76 13.92
C ALA A 131 8.74 -16.31 14.39
N THR A 132 9.20 -16.07 15.61
CA THR A 132 9.28 -14.73 16.21
C THR A 132 10.24 -13.81 15.42
N TYR A 133 11.36 -14.35 14.93
CA TYR A 133 12.27 -13.63 14.04
C TYR A 133 11.61 -13.29 12.69
N SER A 134 10.88 -14.24 12.11
CA SER A 134 10.12 -14.06 10.87
C SER A 134 9.08 -12.94 11.01
N TYR A 135 8.38 -12.90 12.13
CA TYR A 135 7.44 -11.83 12.46
C TYR A 135 8.11 -10.46 12.61
N LEU A 136 9.39 -10.40 13.00
CA LEU A 136 10.13 -9.13 13.05
C LEU A 136 10.35 -8.56 11.65
N ILE A 137 10.73 -9.41 10.68
CA ILE A 137 10.90 -9.01 9.28
C ILE A 137 9.56 -8.53 8.71
N PHE A 138 8.48 -9.27 8.96
CA PHE A 138 7.14 -8.92 8.52
C PHE A 138 6.65 -7.60 9.16
N ALA A 139 6.81 -7.45 10.48
CA ALA A 139 6.45 -6.24 11.22
C ALA A 139 7.18 -4.99 10.71
N PHE A 140 8.46 -5.13 10.35
CA PHE A 140 9.20 -4.05 9.73
C PHE A 140 8.61 -3.65 8.38
N PHE A 141 8.31 -4.62 7.52
CA PHE A 141 7.67 -4.35 6.24
C PHE A 141 6.29 -3.68 6.42
N LEU A 142 5.48 -4.20 7.35
CA LEU A 142 4.15 -3.66 7.69
C LEU A 142 4.24 -2.21 8.17
N TRP A 143 5.22 -1.89 9.04
CA TRP A 143 5.48 -0.53 9.47
C TRP A 143 5.82 0.40 8.29
N VAL A 144 6.73 -0.04 7.42
CA VAL A 144 7.14 0.76 6.25
C VAL A 144 5.95 0.99 5.32
N TYR A 145 5.14 -0.03 5.06
CA TYR A 145 3.92 0.08 4.26
C TYR A 145 2.92 1.06 4.88
N GLY A 146 2.52 0.83 6.14
CA GLY A 146 1.52 1.65 6.82
C GLY A 146 1.97 3.11 6.99
N TYR A 147 3.24 3.33 7.33
CA TYR A 147 3.78 4.68 7.43
C TYR A 147 3.85 5.36 6.07
N SER A 148 4.14 4.63 4.98
CA SER A 148 4.12 5.18 3.63
C SER A 148 2.72 5.67 3.25
N MET A 149 1.67 4.88 3.52
CA MET A 149 0.28 5.31 3.29
C MET A 149 -0.09 6.55 4.10
N LEU A 150 0.28 6.57 5.39
CA LEU A 150 0.05 7.72 6.26
C LEU A 150 0.83 8.97 5.79
N SER A 151 2.04 8.79 5.29
CA SER A 151 2.87 9.87 4.76
C SER A 151 2.27 10.47 3.50
N ILE A 152 1.80 9.63 2.57
CA ILE A 152 1.10 10.08 1.36
C ILE A 152 -0.18 10.82 1.74
N TYR A 153 -0.94 10.31 2.70
CA TYR A 153 -2.11 11.00 3.24
C TYR A 153 -1.79 12.38 3.80
N ARG A 154 -0.72 12.50 4.58
CA ARG A 154 -0.26 13.78 5.13
C ARG A 154 0.21 14.74 4.04
N MET A 155 0.96 14.26 3.06
CA MET A 155 1.37 15.07 1.89
C MET A 155 0.17 15.58 1.10
N GLY A 156 -0.87 14.76 0.93
CA GLY A 156 -2.12 15.17 0.27
C GLY A 156 -2.89 16.27 1.00
N LYS A 157 -2.63 16.48 2.30
CA LYS A 157 -3.22 17.57 3.10
C LYS A 157 -2.44 18.88 3.04
N LEU A 158 -1.21 18.88 2.53
CA LEU A 158 -0.39 20.08 2.47
C LEU A 158 -0.97 21.12 1.49
N PRO A 159 -0.64 22.42 1.68
CA PRO A 159 -0.90 23.46 0.69
C PRO A 159 0.02 23.25 -0.53
N LEU A 160 -0.39 22.37 -1.44
CA LEU A 160 0.30 22.12 -2.70
C LEU A 160 -0.10 23.17 -3.75
N ASN A 161 0.90 23.74 -4.43
CA ASN A 161 0.76 24.52 -5.66
C ASN A 161 0.54 23.55 -6.82
N LEU A 162 -0.74 23.28 -7.07
CA LEU A 162 -1.17 22.31 -8.07
C LEU A 162 -0.94 22.83 -9.49
N LYS A 163 -0.72 21.91 -10.43
CA LYS A 163 -0.60 22.26 -11.85
C LYS A 163 -1.93 22.74 -12.42
N SER A 164 -1.86 23.54 -13.47
CA SER A 164 -3.06 23.96 -14.21
C SER A 164 -3.80 22.74 -14.76
N PHE A 165 -5.14 22.76 -14.68
CA PHE A 165 -5.98 21.69 -15.22
C PHE A 165 -5.86 21.54 -16.75
N ALA A 166 -5.41 22.59 -17.45
CA ALA A 166 -5.13 22.56 -18.88
C ALA A 166 -3.90 21.71 -19.22
N GLU A 167 -2.92 21.62 -18.31
CA GLU A 167 -1.72 20.81 -18.48
C GLU A 167 -1.93 19.36 -18.01
N ASP A 168 -2.64 19.18 -16.89
CA ASP A 168 -2.87 17.86 -16.29
C ASP A 168 -4.23 17.80 -15.59
N LYS A 169 -5.11 16.90 -16.04
CA LYS A 169 -6.44 16.65 -15.46
C LYS A 169 -6.41 16.09 -14.03
N THR A 170 -5.26 15.60 -13.59
CA THR A 170 -4.99 15.16 -12.20
C THR A 170 -4.26 16.20 -11.38
N LEU A 171 -4.01 17.40 -11.93
CA LEU A 171 -3.38 18.53 -11.27
C LEU A 171 -1.97 18.23 -10.71
N GLY A 172 -1.26 17.26 -11.31
CA GLY A 172 0.04 16.78 -10.83
C GLY A 172 -0.02 15.76 -9.70
N LEU A 173 -1.21 15.27 -9.30
CA LEU A 173 -1.39 14.32 -8.19
C LEU A 173 -1.27 12.84 -8.59
N LYS A 174 -1.20 12.53 -9.89
CA LYS A 174 -1.02 11.16 -10.40
C LYS A 174 0.15 10.40 -9.77
N PRO A 175 1.35 10.98 -9.51
CA PRO A 175 2.45 10.27 -8.87
C PRO A 175 2.13 9.75 -7.47
N PHE A 176 1.30 10.46 -6.70
CA PHE A 176 0.87 10.03 -5.36
C PHE A 176 -0.07 8.83 -5.43
N GLY A 177 -1.07 8.88 -6.31
CA GLY A 177 -1.99 7.77 -6.52
C GLY A 177 -1.31 6.52 -7.11
N ALA A 178 -0.37 6.71 -8.04
CA ALA A 178 0.42 5.61 -8.59
C ALA A 178 1.38 5.01 -7.57
N ALA A 179 1.95 5.82 -6.67
CA ALA A 179 2.80 5.34 -5.59
C ALA A 179 1.99 4.53 -4.58
N SER A 180 0.84 5.04 -4.11
CA SER A 180 0.00 4.31 -3.16
C SER A 180 -0.42 2.95 -3.72
N LEU A 181 -0.84 2.90 -4.99
CA LEU A 181 -1.24 1.64 -5.62
C LEU A 181 -0.11 0.63 -5.73
N ARG A 182 1.07 1.05 -6.16
CA ARG A 182 2.23 0.15 -6.28
C ARG A 182 2.66 -0.40 -4.93
N LEU A 183 2.60 0.42 -3.88
CA LEU A 183 2.92 0.01 -2.52
C LEU A 183 1.88 -0.97 -1.98
N THR A 184 0.58 -0.77 -2.30
CA THR A 184 -0.46 -1.75 -1.94
C THR A 184 -0.29 -3.05 -2.69
N ALA A 185 -0.03 -3.03 -4.00
CA ALA A 185 0.28 -4.25 -4.73
C ALA A 185 1.50 -4.99 -4.13
N LEU A 186 2.55 -4.24 -3.76
CA LEU A 186 3.73 -4.79 -3.10
C LEU A 186 3.40 -5.50 -1.78
N TYR A 187 2.42 -4.98 -1.03
CA TYR A 187 1.92 -5.53 0.22
C TYR A 187 1.00 -6.75 0.03
N GLU A 188 0.09 -6.72 -0.95
CA GLU A 188 -0.90 -7.78 -1.16
C GLU A 188 -0.28 -9.07 -1.74
N VAL A 189 0.70 -8.94 -2.66
CA VAL A 189 1.36 -10.10 -3.30
C VAL A 189 1.87 -11.18 -2.32
N PRO A 190 2.67 -10.85 -1.29
CA PRO A 190 3.17 -11.85 -0.35
C PRO A 190 2.04 -12.51 0.45
N LEU A 191 0.98 -11.76 0.82
CA LEU A 191 -0.16 -12.32 1.53
C LEU A 191 -0.93 -13.31 0.67
N VAL A 192 -1.20 -12.96 -0.60
CA VAL A 192 -1.90 -13.85 -1.53
C VAL A 192 -1.12 -15.15 -1.72
N LEU A 193 0.20 -15.06 -1.84
CA LEU A 193 1.06 -16.23 -2.01
C LEU A 193 1.05 -17.15 -0.78
N LEU A 194 0.99 -16.57 0.43
CA LEU A 194 0.88 -17.32 1.69
C LEU A 194 -0.50 -17.98 1.86
N THR A 195 -1.58 -17.31 1.45
CA THR A 195 -2.94 -17.81 1.65
C THR A 195 -3.28 -19.01 0.76
N ILE A 196 -2.69 -19.11 -0.44
CA ILE A 196 -2.97 -20.22 -1.38
C ILE A 196 -2.74 -21.60 -0.73
N PRO A 197 -1.56 -21.92 -0.18
CA PRO A 197 -1.34 -23.21 0.49
C PRO A 197 -2.24 -23.39 1.72
N ASP A 198 -2.47 -22.35 2.52
CA ASP A 198 -3.34 -22.45 3.71
C ASP A 198 -4.80 -22.77 3.36
N VAL A 199 -5.30 -22.22 2.23
CA VAL A 199 -6.59 -22.60 1.64
C VAL A 199 -6.58 -24.02 1.11
N ALA A 200 -5.46 -24.51 0.58
CA ALA A 200 -5.31 -25.89 0.12
C ALA A 200 -5.21 -26.91 1.26
N ASP A 201 -4.75 -26.48 2.46
CA ASP A 201 -4.54 -27.34 3.64
C ASP A 201 -5.67 -27.26 4.69
N ASN A 202 -6.63 -26.34 4.51
CA ASN A 202 -7.87 -26.20 5.30
C ASN A 202 -7.62 -25.51 6.64
N ARG A 203 -6.62 -24.64 6.67
CA ARG A 203 -6.20 -23.90 7.85
C ARG A 203 -7.07 -22.66 7.98
N LEU A 204 -8.36 -22.87 8.25
CA LEU A 204 -9.38 -21.81 8.20
C LEU A 204 -9.05 -20.61 9.10
N VAL A 205 -8.43 -20.85 10.26
CA VAL A 205 -8.01 -19.77 11.16
C VAL A 205 -6.89 -18.93 10.54
N VAL A 206 -5.89 -19.59 9.94
CA VAL A 206 -4.78 -18.92 9.24
C VAL A 206 -5.28 -18.17 8.00
N VAL A 207 -6.17 -18.76 7.22
CA VAL A 207 -6.81 -18.11 6.07
C VAL A 207 -7.61 -16.87 6.51
N ALA A 208 -8.39 -16.97 7.59
CA ALA A 208 -9.14 -15.83 8.12
C ALA A 208 -8.21 -14.70 8.60
N GLN A 209 -7.08 -15.06 9.20
CA GLN A 209 -6.03 -14.12 9.60
C GLN A 209 -5.40 -13.42 8.39
N ASP A 210 -5.01 -14.16 7.36
CA ASP A 210 -4.42 -13.60 6.15
C ASP A 210 -5.38 -12.66 5.43
N VAL A 211 -6.64 -13.07 5.28
CA VAL A 211 -7.70 -12.23 4.70
C VAL A 211 -7.89 -10.96 5.52
N SER A 212 -7.82 -11.05 6.85
CA SER A 212 -7.88 -9.87 7.73
C SER A 212 -6.71 -8.91 7.48
N LEU A 213 -5.50 -9.44 7.27
CA LEU A 213 -4.32 -8.64 6.92
C LEU A 213 -4.43 -8.01 5.51
N MET A 214 -4.98 -8.71 4.52
CA MET A 214 -5.26 -8.15 3.19
C MET A 214 -6.27 -7.00 3.30
N LEU A 215 -7.37 -7.20 4.03
CA LEU A 215 -8.37 -6.16 4.26
C LEU A 215 -7.78 -4.94 4.97
N LEU A 216 -6.88 -5.16 5.94
CA LEU A 216 -6.14 -4.06 6.58
C LEU A 216 -5.27 -3.30 5.58
N GLY A 217 -4.59 -4.01 4.66
CA GLY A 217 -3.81 -3.44 3.57
C GLY A 217 -4.64 -2.51 2.69
N LEU A 218 -5.78 -3.01 2.23
CA LEU A 218 -6.74 -2.27 1.42
C LEU A 218 -7.37 -1.09 2.18
N ALA A 219 -7.66 -1.25 3.48
CA ALA A 219 -8.18 -0.16 4.31
C ALA A 219 -7.14 0.96 4.45
N LEU A 220 -5.87 0.64 4.67
CA LEU A 220 -4.78 1.62 4.71
C LEU A 220 -4.56 2.30 3.37
N PHE A 221 -4.77 1.59 2.25
CA PHE A 221 -4.72 2.17 0.91
C PHE A 221 -5.76 3.29 0.73
N LEU A 222 -6.92 3.23 1.38
CA LEU A 222 -7.94 4.29 1.30
C LEU A 222 -7.47 5.63 1.89
N LEU A 223 -6.53 5.63 2.84
CA LEU A 223 -6.04 6.86 3.47
C LEU A 223 -5.55 7.88 2.44
N PRO A 224 -4.50 7.60 1.63
CA PRO A 224 -4.05 8.56 0.63
C PRO A 224 -5.14 8.92 -0.38
N LEU A 225 -6.04 8.00 -0.73
CA LEU A 225 -7.12 8.26 -1.68
C LEU A 225 -8.05 9.37 -1.21
N LEU A 226 -8.45 9.32 0.06
CA LEU A 226 -9.35 10.30 0.64
C LEU A 226 -8.71 11.69 0.63
N SER A 227 -7.42 11.81 0.97
CA SER A 227 -6.74 13.11 0.91
C SER A 227 -6.66 13.68 -0.50
N LEU A 228 -6.30 12.85 -1.48
CA LEU A 228 -6.13 13.27 -2.87
C LEU A 228 -7.49 13.60 -3.52
N ARG A 229 -8.53 12.79 -3.26
CA ARG A 229 -9.90 13.06 -3.70
C ARG A 229 -10.39 14.39 -3.15
N ASN A 230 -10.24 14.60 -1.84
CA ASN A 230 -10.69 15.84 -1.21
C ASN A 230 -10.02 17.06 -1.84
N LYS A 231 -8.71 16.96 -2.17
CA LYS A 231 -7.98 18.03 -2.85
C LYS A 231 -8.51 18.28 -4.27
N LEU A 232 -8.70 17.23 -5.07
CA LEU A 232 -9.25 17.35 -6.43
C LEU A 232 -10.67 17.95 -6.43
N VAL A 233 -11.51 17.51 -5.50
CA VAL A 233 -12.88 18.03 -5.33
C VAL A 233 -12.85 19.50 -4.90
N GLN A 234 -12.00 19.88 -3.93
CA GLN A 234 -11.86 21.27 -3.50
C GLN A 234 -11.46 22.20 -4.65
N VAL A 235 -10.50 21.79 -5.48
CA VAL A 235 -10.10 22.58 -6.65
C VAL A 235 -11.24 22.68 -7.65
N LYS A 236 -11.90 21.57 -7.99
CA LYS A 236 -13.02 21.56 -8.92
C LYS A 236 -14.14 22.50 -8.46
N THR A 237 -14.49 22.47 -7.17
CA THR A 237 -15.52 23.36 -6.60
C THR A 237 -15.08 24.82 -6.63
N ARG A 238 -13.81 25.12 -6.35
CA ARG A 238 -13.27 26.49 -6.41
C ARG A 238 -13.30 27.06 -7.83
N GLU A 239 -12.86 26.28 -8.81
CA GLU A 239 -12.85 26.69 -10.23
C GLU A 239 -14.29 26.87 -10.76
N LEU A 240 -15.21 25.96 -10.43
CA LEU A 240 -16.63 26.12 -10.78
C LEU A 240 -17.25 27.36 -10.12
N GLY A 241 -16.94 27.60 -8.84
CA GLY A 241 -17.45 28.73 -8.07
C GLY A 241 -17.00 30.09 -8.60
N TRP A 242 -15.81 30.17 -9.22
CA TRP A 242 -15.34 31.37 -9.89
C TRP A 242 -16.09 31.65 -11.21
N ILE A 243 -16.45 30.61 -11.96
CA ILE A 243 -17.08 30.75 -13.28
C ILE A 243 -18.58 31.00 -13.21
N SER A 244 -19.29 30.38 -12.26
CA SER A 244 -20.74 30.56 -12.10
C SER A 244 -21.19 32.03 -12.09
N PRO A 245 -20.61 32.96 -11.30
CA PRO A 245 -21.02 34.36 -11.32
C PRO A 245 -20.69 35.09 -12.63
N LEU A 246 -19.63 34.68 -13.32
CA LEU A 246 -19.21 35.24 -14.62
C LEU A 246 -20.22 34.87 -15.71
N TYR A 247 -20.63 33.60 -15.75
CA TYR A 247 -21.69 33.09 -16.63
C TYR A 247 -23.02 33.82 -16.39
N VAL A 248 -23.46 33.91 -15.13
CA VAL A 248 -24.71 34.61 -14.78
C VAL A 248 -24.69 36.08 -15.23
N ARG A 249 -23.56 36.77 -15.04
CA ARG A 249 -23.41 38.18 -15.44
C ARG A 249 -23.55 38.36 -16.96
N ILE A 250 -22.97 37.47 -17.75
CA ILE A 250 -23.00 37.58 -19.22
C ILE A 250 -24.38 37.23 -19.76
N VAL A 251 -25.03 36.18 -19.23
CA VAL A 251 -26.42 35.82 -19.60
C VAL A 251 -27.39 36.95 -19.22
N GLN A 252 -27.20 37.57 -18.06
CA GLN A 252 -28.04 38.69 -17.64
C GLN A 252 -27.86 39.92 -18.53
N LYS A 253 -26.63 40.25 -18.93
CA LYS A 253 -26.35 41.33 -19.89
C LYS A 253 -26.98 41.10 -21.26
N MET A 254 -26.87 39.89 -21.80
CA MET A 254 -27.51 39.50 -23.06
C MET A 254 -29.03 39.64 -22.99
N LYS A 255 -29.66 39.31 -21.85
CA LYS A 255 -31.10 39.49 -21.67
C LYS A 255 -31.55 40.95 -21.56
N SER A 256 -30.67 41.83 -21.06
CA SER A 256 -31.02 43.25 -20.85
C SER A 256 -30.69 44.18 -22.02
N GLU A 257 -29.69 43.84 -22.85
CA GLU A 257 -29.24 44.66 -23.97
C GLU A 257 -29.61 44.01 -25.30
N ASN A 258 -30.69 44.50 -25.94
CA ASN A 258 -31.15 44.02 -27.23
C ASN A 258 -30.35 44.69 -28.39
N ASN A 259 -29.03 44.51 -28.40
CA ASN A 259 -28.13 45.16 -29.35
C ASN A 259 -27.27 44.13 -30.13
N PRO A 260 -27.49 43.97 -31.45
CA PRO A 260 -26.94 42.87 -32.23
C PRO A 260 -25.40 42.84 -32.34
N GLN A 261 -24.71 43.98 -32.23
CA GLN A 261 -23.23 44.01 -32.22
C GLN A 261 -22.65 43.62 -30.84
N ILE A 262 -23.38 43.88 -29.76
CA ILE A 262 -22.98 43.48 -28.41
C ILE A 262 -23.21 41.97 -28.23
N ASP A 263 -24.26 41.43 -28.85
CA ASP A 263 -24.59 40.01 -28.85
C ASP A 263 -23.49 39.13 -29.45
N GLU A 264 -22.82 39.53 -30.54
CA GLU A 264 -21.77 38.71 -31.16
C GLU A 264 -20.50 38.62 -30.30
N LYS A 265 -20.18 39.68 -29.55
CA LYS A 265 -19.06 39.68 -28.58
C LYS A 265 -19.43 38.85 -27.34
N LEU A 266 -20.63 39.05 -26.79
CA LEU A 266 -21.14 38.28 -25.65
C LEU A 266 -21.28 36.79 -25.97
N ALA A 267 -21.69 36.43 -27.20
CA ALA A 267 -21.77 35.05 -27.66
C ALA A 267 -20.39 34.37 -27.76
N ARG A 268 -19.35 35.10 -28.22
CA ARG A 268 -17.96 34.62 -28.19
C ARG A 268 -17.46 34.43 -26.76
N ASP A 269 -17.72 35.39 -25.87
CA ASP A 269 -17.33 35.30 -24.46
C ASP A 269 -18.04 34.12 -23.75
N LEU A 270 -19.32 33.88 -24.05
CA LEU A 270 -20.06 32.70 -23.61
C LEU A 270 -19.47 31.40 -24.14
N GLY A 271 -19.08 31.34 -25.42
CA GLY A 271 -18.43 30.16 -26.00
C GLY A 271 -17.10 29.83 -25.33
N VAL A 272 -16.33 30.84 -24.93
CA VAL A 272 -15.09 30.67 -24.14
C VAL A 272 -15.43 30.15 -22.75
N ILE A 273 -16.44 30.71 -22.07
CA ILE A 273 -16.86 30.25 -20.74
C ILE A 273 -17.39 28.83 -20.76
N ASP A 274 -18.21 28.46 -21.74
CA ASP A 274 -18.72 27.10 -21.92
C ASP A 274 -17.56 26.11 -22.15
N LYS A 275 -16.56 26.52 -22.93
CA LYS A 275 -15.35 25.72 -23.13
C LYS A 275 -14.59 25.53 -21.81
N ILE A 276 -14.35 26.60 -21.05
CA ILE A 276 -13.68 26.51 -19.75
C ILE A 276 -14.50 25.66 -18.76
N GLN A 277 -15.83 25.80 -18.74
CA GLN A 277 -16.71 25.00 -17.91
C GLN A 277 -16.62 23.52 -18.28
N ARG A 278 -16.62 23.17 -19.58
CA ARG A 278 -16.40 21.80 -20.05
C ARG A 278 -15.03 21.28 -19.62
N ASP A 279 -13.98 22.09 -19.74
CA ASP A 279 -12.62 21.70 -19.35
C ASP A 279 -12.51 21.44 -17.83
N ILE A 280 -13.17 22.25 -17.01
CA ILE A 280 -13.26 22.02 -15.55
C ILE A 280 -14.06 20.76 -15.22
N HIS A 281 -15.12 20.46 -15.98
CA HIS A 281 -15.85 19.21 -15.78
C HIS A 281 -14.99 17.98 -16.06
N GLN A 282 -13.99 18.10 -16.94
CA GLN A 282 -13.00 17.05 -17.24
C GLN A 282 -11.93 16.87 -16.14
N ILE A 283 -11.85 17.76 -15.14
CA ILE A 283 -11.00 17.53 -13.96
C ILE A 283 -11.46 16.24 -13.28
N ARG A 284 -10.51 15.31 -13.11
CA ARG A 284 -10.77 14.03 -12.48
C ARG A 284 -11.03 14.22 -10.99
N THR A 285 -12.02 13.48 -10.48
CA THR A 285 -12.34 13.44 -9.04
C THR A 285 -11.47 12.45 -8.27
N TRP A 286 -10.79 11.54 -8.98
CA TRP A 286 -9.89 10.54 -8.43
C TRP A 286 -8.53 10.59 -9.12
N PRO A 287 -7.43 10.29 -8.40
CA PRO A 287 -6.08 10.36 -8.95
C PRO A 287 -5.71 9.16 -9.86
N PHE A 288 -6.64 8.22 -10.11
CA PHE A 288 -6.48 7.06 -10.99
C PHE A 288 -7.76 6.74 -11.77
N ASP A 289 -7.59 5.91 -12.80
CA ASP A 289 -8.65 5.27 -13.56
C ASP A 289 -9.25 4.08 -12.80
N ALA A 290 -10.56 3.86 -12.94
CA ALA A 290 -11.27 2.73 -12.34
C ALA A 290 -10.66 1.37 -12.71
N GLY A 291 -10.12 1.24 -13.94
CA GLY A 291 -9.45 0.01 -14.40
C GLY A 291 -8.19 -0.34 -13.59
N ILE A 292 -7.53 0.63 -12.97
CA ILE A 292 -6.34 0.37 -12.14
C ILE A 292 -6.77 -0.23 -10.78
N ILE A 293 -7.85 0.26 -10.18
CA ILE A 293 -8.43 -0.34 -8.96
C ILE A 293 -8.91 -1.76 -9.27
N ALA A 294 -9.60 -1.95 -10.40
CA ALA A 294 -10.07 -3.27 -10.82
C ALA A 294 -8.92 -4.28 -10.94
N ARG A 295 -7.76 -3.87 -11.50
CA ARG A 295 -6.56 -4.72 -11.56
C ARG A 295 -6.01 -5.08 -10.18
N LEU A 296 -6.02 -4.13 -9.24
CA LEU A 296 -5.57 -4.40 -7.86
C LEU A 296 -6.51 -5.39 -7.18
N LEU A 297 -7.83 -5.17 -7.27
CA LEU A 297 -8.83 -6.08 -6.71
C LEU A 297 -8.76 -7.46 -7.35
N SER A 298 -8.58 -7.55 -8.68
CA SER A 298 -8.41 -8.84 -9.35
C SER A 298 -7.14 -9.54 -8.91
N LEU A 299 -6.04 -8.80 -8.70
CA LEU A 299 -4.78 -9.40 -8.24
C LEU A 299 -4.92 -10.03 -6.85
N THR A 300 -5.67 -9.38 -5.94
CA THR A 300 -5.84 -9.87 -4.57
C THR A 300 -6.93 -10.95 -4.46
N ILE A 301 -8.09 -10.73 -5.08
CA ILE A 301 -9.28 -11.57 -4.86
C ILE A 301 -9.26 -12.82 -5.74
N LEU A 302 -8.87 -12.70 -7.01
CA LEU A 302 -9.01 -13.78 -7.99
C LEU A 302 -8.22 -15.04 -7.63
N PRO A 303 -6.94 -14.97 -7.18
CA PRO A 303 -6.18 -16.17 -6.87
C PRO A 303 -6.78 -16.94 -5.68
N VAL A 304 -7.22 -16.22 -4.65
CA VAL A 304 -7.82 -16.81 -3.44
C VAL A 304 -9.15 -17.47 -3.79
N THR A 305 -10.04 -16.79 -4.53
CA THR A 305 -11.34 -17.35 -4.90
C THR A 305 -11.22 -18.56 -5.83
N LEU A 306 -10.32 -18.51 -6.81
CA LEU A 306 -10.05 -19.65 -7.69
C LEU A 306 -9.55 -20.87 -6.91
N THR A 307 -8.67 -20.66 -5.93
CA THR A 307 -8.13 -21.75 -5.08
C THR A 307 -9.22 -22.36 -4.21
N VAL A 308 -10.08 -21.53 -3.58
CA VAL A 308 -11.23 -22.01 -2.81
C VAL A 308 -12.20 -22.81 -3.70
N LEU A 309 -12.53 -22.29 -4.88
CA LEU A 309 -13.43 -22.98 -5.82
C LEU A 309 -12.85 -24.30 -6.31
N ALA A 310 -11.57 -24.32 -6.71
CA ALA A 310 -10.88 -25.53 -7.14
C ALA A 310 -10.95 -26.59 -6.05
N ARG A 311 -10.74 -26.20 -4.79
CA ARG A 311 -10.83 -27.13 -3.67
C ARG A 311 -12.26 -27.64 -3.41
N LEU A 312 -13.26 -26.76 -3.45
CA LEU A 312 -14.66 -27.17 -3.29
C LEU A 312 -15.07 -28.18 -4.38
N LEU A 313 -14.64 -27.95 -5.62
CA LEU A 313 -14.86 -28.89 -6.72
C LEU A 313 -14.19 -30.24 -6.45
N ILE A 314 -12.93 -30.26 -6.01
CA ILE A 314 -12.22 -31.50 -5.66
C ILE A 314 -12.98 -32.29 -4.59
N ILE A 315 -13.42 -31.61 -3.52
CA ILE A 315 -14.17 -32.24 -2.42
C ILE A 315 -15.48 -32.82 -2.93
N LEU A 316 -16.23 -32.07 -3.76
CA LEU A 316 -17.48 -32.53 -4.36
C LEU A 316 -17.27 -33.73 -5.29
N THR A 317 -16.22 -33.74 -6.10
CA THR A 317 -15.92 -34.87 -7.01
C THR A 317 -15.43 -36.13 -6.30
N LEU A 318 -14.80 -36.00 -5.13
CA LEU A 318 -14.30 -37.14 -4.34
C LEU A 318 -15.37 -37.73 -3.41
N HIS A 319 -16.47 -37.02 -3.15
CA HIS A 319 -17.60 -37.49 -2.35
C HIS A 319 -18.76 -38.09 -3.19
N VAL A 320 -18.58 -38.22 -4.51
CA VAL A 320 -19.48 -38.91 -5.45
C VAL A 320 -18.78 -40.18 -5.93
#